data_AF-A0A5J4R0B1-F1
#
_entry.id   AF-A0A5J4R0B1-F1
#
_cell.length_a   1.000
_cell.length_b   1.000
_cell.length_c   1.000
_cell.angle_alpha   90.00
_cell.angle_beta   90.00
_cell.angle_gamma   90.00
#
_symmetry.space_group_name_H-M   'P 1'
#
loop_
_entity.id
_entity.type
_entity.pdbx_description
1 polymer ?
#
loop_
_entity_poly.entity_id
_entity_poly.type
_entity_poly.pdbx_seq_one_letter_code
_entity_poly.pdbx_strand_id
1 'polypeptide(L)'
;KKDHIARGFKTWGYHYYLCKNGTVIPMRPLNEIGAHACGYNANSVGICYEGGLDASGKPSDTRTVEQKKAMLSLLQELRANHPVKHIDGHRDLSPDTNKDGIVEPAEWVKLCPCFDVKKEFSTNL
;
A
#
# COMPACT_ATOMS: atom_id res chain seq x y z
N LYS A 1 -2.95 -10.09 12.60
CA LYS A 1 -4.41 -10.36 12.69
C LYS A 1 -5.05 -9.63 13.85
N LYS A 2 -4.54 -9.86 15.08
CA LYS A 2 -5.10 -9.37 16.35
C LYS A 2 -5.46 -7.89 16.32
N ASP A 3 -4.57 -7.04 15.82
CA ASP A 3 -4.79 -5.58 15.81
C ASP A 3 -5.92 -5.14 14.87
N HIS A 4 -6.12 -5.84 13.75
CA HIS A 4 -7.25 -5.57 12.87
C HIS A 4 -8.57 -6.04 13.48
N ILE A 5 -8.57 -7.20 14.16
CA ILE A 5 -9.75 -7.70 14.88
C ILE A 5 -10.14 -6.74 16.01
N ALA A 6 -9.17 -6.22 16.76
CA ALA A 6 -9.42 -5.24 17.82
C ALA A 6 -10.07 -3.93 17.30
N ARG A 7 -9.88 -3.62 16.02
CA ARG A 7 -10.50 -2.48 15.33
C ARG A 7 -11.86 -2.82 14.68
N GLY A 8 -12.39 -4.01 14.92
CA GLY A 8 -13.68 -4.47 14.40
C GLY A 8 -13.64 -5.14 13.03
N PHE A 9 -12.45 -5.40 12.46
CA PHE A 9 -12.35 -6.10 11.18
C PHE A 9 -12.40 -7.62 11.35
N LYS A 10 -13.04 -8.33 10.41
CA LYS A 10 -13.13 -9.81 10.41
C LYS A 10 -11.74 -10.49 10.36
N THR A 11 -10.77 -9.88 9.69
CA THR A 11 -9.40 -10.42 9.51
C THR A 11 -8.41 -9.30 9.14
N TRP A 12 -7.17 -9.63 8.78
CA TRP A 12 -6.16 -8.69 8.25
C TRP A 12 -6.75 -7.79 7.16
N GLY A 13 -6.40 -6.50 7.17
CA GLY A 13 -6.94 -5.54 6.19
C GLY A 13 -6.27 -5.58 4.82
N TYR A 14 -5.07 -6.16 4.73
CA TYR A 14 -4.25 -6.23 3.52
C TYR A 14 -4.35 -7.60 2.86
N HIS A 15 -4.03 -7.64 1.57
CA HIS A 15 -3.92 -8.85 0.77
C HIS A 15 -2.51 -9.44 0.83
N TYR A 16 -1.48 -8.60 0.97
CA TYR A 16 -0.09 -9.02 1.14
C TYR A 16 0.62 -8.23 2.24
N TYR A 17 1.58 -8.88 2.89
CA TYR A 17 2.50 -8.28 3.85
C TYR A 17 3.96 -8.61 3.51
N LEU A 18 4.81 -7.60 3.37
CA LEU A 18 6.22 -7.73 3.00
C LEU A 18 7.12 -7.56 4.24
N CYS A 19 7.76 -8.64 4.64
CA CYS A 19 8.70 -8.64 5.77
C CYS A 19 10.02 -7.92 5.40
N LYS A 20 10.78 -7.46 6.39
CA LYS A 20 12.08 -6.79 6.18
C LYS A 20 13.08 -7.58 5.32
N ASN A 21 13.02 -8.90 5.35
CA ASN A 21 13.89 -9.77 4.56
C ASN A 21 13.40 -10.00 3.10
N GLY A 22 12.33 -9.33 2.66
CA GLY A 22 11.73 -9.50 1.33
C GLY A 22 10.71 -10.63 1.22
N THR A 23 10.43 -11.37 2.29
CA THR A 23 9.37 -12.40 2.27
C THR A 23 8.01 -11.76 2.06
N VAL A 24 7.29 -12.21 1.03
CA VAL A 24 5.90 -11.83 0.75
C VAL A 24 4.97 -12.84 1.40
N ILE A 25 4.16 -12.39 2.36
CA ILE A 25 3.17 -13.22 3.04
C ILE A 25 1.78 -12.92 2.45
N PRO A 26 1.12 -13.90 1.80
CA PRO A 26 -0.28 -13.75 1.41
C PRO A 26 -1.16 -13.70 2.68
N MET A 27 -2.12 -12.76 2.69
CA MET A 27 -2.97 -12.48 3.83
C MET A 27 -4.45 -12.71 3.49
N ARG A 28 -5.20 -11.64 3.18
CA ARG A 28 -6.58 -11.75 2.71
C ARG A 28 -6.58 -12.25 1.25
N PRO A 29 -7.41 -13.23 0.88
CA PRO A 29 -7.55 -13.67 -0.51
C PRO A 29 -7.93 -12.52 -1.44
N LEU A 30 -7.44 -12.53 -2.68
CA LEU A 30 -7.71 -11.46 -3.68
C LEU A 30 -9.19 -11.36 -4.10
N ASN A 31 -9.99 -12.40 -3.87
CA ASN A 31 -11.42 -12.40 -4.14
C ASN A 31 -12.26 -11.91 -2.95
N GLU A 32 -11.64 -11.47 -1.85
CA GLU A 32 -12.32 -10.84 -0.73
C GLU A 32 -12.04 -9.33 -0.70
N ILE A 33 -13.06 -8.51 -0.45
CA ILE A 33 -12.91 -7.05 -0.29
C ILE A 33 -11.92 -6.76 0.84
N GLY A 34 -10.97 -5.85 0.65
CA GLY A 34 -9.95 -5.44 1.63
C GLY A 34 -10.47 -4.56 2.78
N ALA A 35 -9.57 -4.16 3.68
CA ALA A 35 -9.80 -3.13 4.69
C ALA A 35 -8.51 -2.31 4.94
N HIS A 36 -7.99 -1.73 3.86
CA HIS A 36 -6.69 -1.05 3.81
C HIS A 36 -6.78 0.43 3.40
N ALA A 37 -7.74 0.81 2.54
CA ALA A 37 -7.94 2.19 2.10
C ALA A 37 -9.45 2.49 1.95
N CYS A 38 -9.98 3.37 2.80
CA CYS A 38 -11.40 3.73 2.79
C CYS A 38 -11.79 4.32 1.42
N GLY A 39 -12.93 3.91 0.87
CA GLY A 39 -13.37 4.31 -0.48
C GLY A 39 -12.80 3.46 -1.62
N TYR A 40 -11.69 2.75 -1.41
CA TYR A 40 -11.00 1.99 -2.46
C TYR A 40 -11.00 0.47 -2.25
N ASN A 41 -11.30 0.00 -1.03
CA ASN A 41 -11.19 -1.42 -0.62
C ASN A 41 -11.83 -2.46 -1.57
N ALA A 42 -12.96 -2.13 -2.22
CA ALA A 42 -13.70 -3.09 -3.03
C ALA A 42 -13.06 -3.36 -4.40
N ASN A 43 -12.23 -2.44 -4.89
CA ASN A 43 -11.68 -2.46 -6.25
C ASN A 43 -10.16 -2.33 -6.26
N SER A 44 -9.48 -2.72 -5.18
CA SER A 44 -8.03 -2.60 -5.08
C SER A 44 -7.41 -3.74 -4.28
N VAL A 45 -6.14 -4.00 -4.57
CA VAL A 45 -5.28 -4.92 -3.82
C VAL A 45 -4.45 -4.10 -2.84
N GLY A 46 -4.32 -4.61 -1.63
CA GLY A 46 -3.69 -3.90 -0.51
C GLY A 46 -2.39 -4.57 -0.13
N ILE A 47 -1.27 -3.87 -0.28
CA ILE A 47 0.07 -4.37 0.04
C ILE A 47 0.61 -3.53 1.20
N CYS A 48 0.99 -4.18 2.28
CA CYS A 48 1.67 -3.55 3.42
C CYS A 48 3.12 -4.05 3.48
N TYR A 49 4.05 -3.20 3.89
CA TYR A 49 5.42 -3.61 4.19
C TYR A 49 5.74 -3.34 5.67
N GLU A 50 6.62 -4.15 6.24
CA GLU A 50 7.10 -4.00 7.61
C GLU A 50 7.96 -2.74 7.77
N GLY A 51 7.62 -1.92 8.77
CA GLY A 51 8.24 -0.63 9.08
C GLY A 51 7.34 0.54 8.71
N GLY A 52 7.95 1.62 8.27
CA GLY A 52 7.28 2.87 7.90
C GLY A 52 7.44 3.98 8.93
N LEU A 53 8.17 3.73 10.03
CA LEU A 53 8.49 4.69 11.07
C LEU A 53 10.01 4.71 11.30
N ASP A 54 10.59 5.89 11.53
CA ASP A 54 11.98 6.05 11.95
C ASP A 54 12.18 5.71 13.44
N ALA A 55 13.42 5.83 13.94
CA ALA A 55 13.76 5.55 15.34
C ALA A 55 13.03 6.46 16.36
N SER A 56 12.51 7.60 15.93
CA SER A 56 11.71 8.52 16.74
C SER A 56 10.20 8.29 16.59
N GLY A 57 9.79 7.25 15.85
CA GLY A 57 8.38 6.95 15.58
C GLY A 57 7.73 7.86 14.54
N LYS A 58 8.51 8.61 13.75
CA LYS A 58 7.97 9.49 12.69
C LYS A 58 7.83 8.72 11.36
N PRO A 59 6.78 8.98 10.57
CA PRO A 59 6.60 8.34 9.27
C PRO A 59 7.82 8.52 8.34
N SER A 60 8.34 7.42 7.82
CA SER A 60 9.54 7.40 6.96
C SER A 60 9.56 6.15 6.07
N ASP A 61 10.07 6.27 4.84
CA ASP A 61 10.33 5.09 4.00
C ASP A 61 11.55 4.33 4.56
N THR A 62 11.26 3.21 5.22
CA THR A 62 12.26 2.34 5.85
C THR A 62 12.42 1.00 5.12
N ARG A 63 11.94 0.91 3.88
CA ARG A 63 12.02 -0.33 3.12
C ARG A 63 13.47 -0.74 2.90
N THR A 64 13.75 -2.02 3.14
CA THR A 64 15.03 -2.64 2.78
C THR A 64 15.14 -2.83 1.27
N VAL A 65 16.35 -3.14 0.78
CA VAL A 65 16.56 -3.47 -0.63
C VAL A 65 15.76 -4.70 -1.03
N GLU A 66 15.67 -5.69 -0.14
CA GLU A 66 14.92 -6.92 -0.32
C GLU A 66 13.42 -6.64 -0.42
N GLN A 67 12.87 -5.76 0.42
CA GLN A 67 11.48 -5.31 0.32
C GLN A 67 11.20 -4.58 -0.99
N LYS A 68 12.11 -3.72 -1.45
CA LYS A 68 11.94 -3.01 -2.73
C LYS A 68 11.90 -3.98 -3.91
N LYS A 69 12.83 -4.95 -3.94
CA LYS A 69 12.85 -6.00 -4.97
C LYS A 69 11.59 -6.86 -4.94
N ALA A 70 11.21 -7.37 -3.76
CA ALA A 70 10.02 -8.19 -3.60
C ALA A 70 8.74 -7.45 -3.98
N MET A 71 8.62 -6.16 -3.63
CA MET A 71 7.49 -5.33 -4.02
C MET A 71 7.41 -5.15 -5.53
N LEU A 72 8.54 -4.87 -6.19
CA LEU A 72 8.55 -4.76 -7.64
C LEU A 72 8.09 -6.06 -8.30
N SER A 73 8.63 -7.21 -7.90
CA SER A 73 8.22 -8.51 -8.44
C SER A 73 6.74 -8.81 -8.21
N LEU A 74 6.23 -8.53 -7.00
CA LEU A 74 4.82 -8.72 -6.67
C LEU A 74 3.91 -7.82 -7.52
N LEU A 75 4.29 -6.55 -7.74
CA LEU A 75 3.53 -5.64 -8.59
C LEU A 75 3.52 -6.09 -10.04
N GLN A 76 4.65 -6.60 -10.57
CA GLN A 76 4.73 -7.18 -11.92
C GLN A 76 3.81 -8.39 -12.05
N GLU A 77 3.85 -9.31 -11.08
CA GLU A 77 2.98 -10.49 -11.06
C GLU A 77 1.49 -10.11 -11.04
N LEU A 78 1.11 -9.16 -10.18
CA LEU A 78 -0.28 -8.71 -10.08
C LEU A 78 -0.75 -8.02 -11.37
N ARG A 79 0.09 -7.19 -11.99
CA ARG A 79 -0.23 -6.56 -13.28
C ARG A 79 -0.35 -7.58 -14.42
N ALA A 80 0.44 -8.64 -14.41
CA ALA A 80 0.39 -9.68 -15.44
C ALA A 80 -0.90 -10.52 -15.34
N ASN A 81 -1.43 -10.71 -14.13
CA ASN A 81 -2.56 -11.60 -13.88
C ASN A 81 -3.89 -10.87 -13.67
N HIS A 82 -3.89 -9.55 -13.51
CA HIS A 82 -5.09 -8.75 -13.25
C HIS A 82 -5.08 -7.43 -14.03
N PRO A 83 -6.24 -6.85 -14.39
CA PRO A 83 -6.33 -5.59 -15.13
C PRO A 83 -6.07 -4.37 -14.23
N VAL A 84 -4.86 -4.29 -13.66
CA VAL A 84 -4.42 -3.19 -12.79
C VAL A 84 -4.17 -1.94 -13.63
N LYS A 85 -4.94 -0.89 -13.37
CA LYS A 85 -4.83 0.40 -14.08
C LYS A 85 -3.87 1.38 -13.42
N HIS A 86 -3.81 1.36 -12.09
CA HIS A 86 -3.06 2.32 -11.29
C HIS A 86 -2.35 1.61 -10.14
N ILE A 87 -1.21 2.18 -9.74
CA ILE A 87 -0.45 1.78 -8.56
C ILE A 87 -0.21 3.06 -7.78
N ASP A 88 -0.92 3.18 -6.66
CA ASP A 88 -0.99 4.39 -5.87
C ASP A 88 -0.47 4.16 -4.45
N GLY A 89 0.19 5.16 -3.89
CA GLY A 89 0.45 5.21 -2.47
C GLY A 89 -0.83 5.54 -1.70
N HIS A 90 -0.94 5.09 -0.45
CA HIS A 90 -2.12 5.40 0.36
C HIS A 90 -2.33 6.92 0.54
N ARG A 91 -1.25 7.72 0.56
CA ARG A 91 -1.33 9.18 0.54
C ARG A 91 -2.01 9.74 -0.70
N ASP A 92 -1.79 9.11 -1.86
CA ASP A 92 -2.29 9.55 -3.17
C ASP A 92 -3.80 9.24 -3.32
N LEU A 93 -4.38 8.52 -2.35
CA LEU A 93 -5.81 8.22 -2.23
C LEU A 93 -6.53 9.14 -1.22
N SER A 94 -5.89 10.23 -0.80
CA SER A 94 -6.53 11.24 0.04
C SER A 94 -7.63 11.98 -0.74
N PRO A 95 -8.65 12.54 -0.07
CA PRO A 95 -9.67 13.34 -0.75
C PRO A 95 -9.02 14.52 -1.47
N ASP A 96 -9.38 14.69 -2.74
CA ASP A 96 -9.12 15.91 -3.51
C ASP A 96 -10.12 16.98 -3.06
N THR A 97 -9.65 17.90 -2.23
CA THR A 97 -10.46 18.91 -1.55
C THR A 97 -10.72 20.14 -2.42
N ASN A 98 -9.81 20.45 -3.34
CA ASN A 98 -9.92 21.57 -4.26
C ASN A 98 -10.58 21.18 -5.61
N LYS A 99 -10.69 19.86 -5.89
CA LYS A 99 -11.32 19.23 -7.06
C LYS A 99 -10.58 19.49 -8.38
N ASP A 100 -9.26 19.67 -8.34
CA ASP A 100 -8.44 19.87 -9.54
C ASP A 100 -7.92 18.56 -10.16
N GLY A 101 -8.19 17.41 -9.51
CA GLY A 101 -7.79 16.08 -9.94
C GLY A 101 -6.39 15.66 -9.48
N ILE A 102 -5.70 16.47 -8.68
CA ILE A 102 -4.33 16.24 -8.20
C ILE A 102 -4.32 16.29 -6.67
N VAL A 103 -4.07 15.15 -6.04
CA VAL A 103 -3.93 15.09 -4.57
C VAL A 103 -2.57 15.64 -4.15
N GLU A 104 -2.55 16.86 -3.64
CA GLU A 104 -1.34 17.57 -3.24
C GLU A 104 -0.91 17.29 -1.78
N PRO A 105 0.35 17.57 -1.40
CA PRO A 105 0.83 17.36 -0.03
C PRO A 105 -0.02 18.02 1.06
N ALA A 106 -0.64 19.16 0.75
CA ALA A 106 -1.54 19.87 1.67
C ALA A 106 -2.84 19.10 1.97
N GLU A 107 -3.21 18.15 1.10
CA GLU A 107 -4.45 17.37 1.19
C GLU A 107 -4.24 15.96 1.75
N TRP A 108 -2.98 15.59 2.00
CA TRP A 108 -2.64 14.25 2.47
C TRP A 108 -3.18 13.97 3.87
N VAL A 109 -4.14 13.03 3.96
CA VAL A 109 -4.65 12.50 5.24
C VAL A 109 -3.66 11.49 5.83
N LYS A 110 -2.82 10.89 4.98
CA LYS A 110 -1.81 9.90 5.35
C LYS A 110 -0.49 10.24 4.67
N LEU A 111 0.62 10.02 5.36
CA LEU A 111 1.95 10.14 4.77
C LEU A 111 2.46 8.83 4.15
N CYS A 112 1.89 7.68 4.54
CA CYS A 112 2.30 6.38 4.02
C CYS A 112 2.02 6.25 2.51
N PRO A 113 2.95 5.66 1.73
CA PRO A 113 4.10 4.89 2.18
C PRO A 113 5.41 5.71 2.38
N CYS A 114 5.32 7.04 2.48
CA CYS A 114 6.45 7.96 2.70
C CYS A 114 7.48 7.99 1.56
N PHE A 115 7.08 7.54 0.36
CA PHE A 115 7.80 7.70 -0.89
C PHE A 115 6.80 7.95 -2.03
N ASP A 116 7.30 8.36 -3.19
CA ASP A 116 6.49 8.62 -4.38
C ASP A 116 6.33 7.34 -5.22
N VAL A 117 5.16 6.72 -5.07
CA VAL A 117 4.81 5.46 -5.74
C VAL A 117 4.74 5.64 -7.26
N LYS A 118 4.09 6.71 -7.72
CA LYS A 118 3.96 6.99 -9.16
C LYS A 118 5.33 7.21 -9.80
N LYS A 119 6.21 7.96 -9.13
CA LYS A 119 7.57 8.17 -9.61
C LYS A 119 8.42 6.90 -9.59
N GLU A 120 8.30 6.07 -8.56
CA GLU A 120 9.11 4.85 -8.41
C GLU A 120 8.75 3.76 -9.44
N PHE A 121 7.47 3.67 -9.81
CA PHE A 121 6.97 2.59 -10.66
C PHE A 121 6.57 3.01 -12.07
N SER A 122 6.72 4.28 -12.45
CA SER A 122 6.37 4.76 -13.81
C SER A 122 7.19 4.12 -14.93
N THR A 123 8.43 3.66 -14.66
CA THR A 123 9.33 3.09 -15.68
C THR A 123 9.63 1.61 -15.48
N ASN A 124 9.26 1.03 -14.33
CA ASN A 124 9.70 -0.29 -13.91
C ASN A 124 8.62 -1.38 -14.06
N LEU A 125 7.42 -1.01 -14.56
CA LEU A 125 6.25 -1.86 -14.66
C LEU A 125 5.48 -1.73 -15.98
#